data_AF-A0A7X9IZ65-F1
#
_entry.id   AF-A0A7X9IZ65-F1
#
_cell.length_a   1.000
_cell.length_b   1.000
_cell.length_c   1.000
_cell.angle_alpha   90.00
_cell.angle_beta   90.00
_cell.angle_gamma   90.00
#
_symmetry.space_group_name_H-M   'P 1'
#
loop_
_entity.id
_entity.type
_entity.pdbx_description
1 polymer ?
#
loop_
_entity_poly.entity_id
_entity_poly.type
_entity_poly.pdbx_seq_one_letter_code
_entity_poly.pdbx_strand_id
1 'polypeptide(L)'
;MRHTRWPLLATLGLALAPACTTDDTAQDDNPFLEDMANLGKEDSQYQNPAGIEVEVDFEAEVEAPAYRIWDAPADLGQFALTYLRKREEFYLESLAEDSTTNDRPEWFVGGEWISTAAAHAVPTDQLRRFRIRGINAVLLHQAATGVTEGSVFHAVIPVKPYSVMSDAGDACADPDDHMTLDPSIYWYQWNPDRSGCSIPTQQATVTVTRMFRADQQTYPEYDRLLADNRVTAVVLFGQIDDGAVSDNDPGMSAFRQMARNLADAGFGEVTPAPVGRRFTKGVGPVTFQIDLYSPRDFAGLDDYAHFGNFQRALSEHEIVAYDGHSMLGASDFWSRPDYPDFYQIFLYGGCLGYEYYLRPILAGKGGWDQVDIVSSVVEVSANANRFAAPFLSKLMWAVEHGNSASWKDYLIAIRQKVGDATFGASGVRENCYTPTGSRCVAPPDPTTARRYEAPTPVDIPDNLPAGTTSTIEVPDPLTARSVAVEIHLTHTWIGDLRIVLEHGSTQAVLWDRAGGSTHDIHQTFTPEAFAGAGASGTWTLHLYDLASRDTGRLENWALLVTP
;
A
#
# COMPACT_ATOMS: atom_id res chain seq x y z
N MET A 1 72.41 6.36 21.79
CA MET A 1 71.38 5.92 20.81
C MET A 1 70.58 7.15 20.41
N ARG A 2 70.73 7.58 19.16
CA ARG A 2 70.00 8.71 18.57
C ARG A 2 68.67 8.16 18.04
N HIS A 3 67.54 8.71 18.48
CA HIS A 3 66.26 8.51 17.81
C HIS A 3 65.82 9.84 17.19
N THR A 4 65.93 9.88 15.87
CA THR A 4 65.35 10.83 14.94
C THR A 4 63.81 10.78 15.03
N ARG A 5 63.18 11.95 15.16
CA ARG A 5 61.74 12.14 14.91
C ARG A 5 61.56 12.45 13.42
N TRP A 6 60.74 11.66 12.74
CA TRP A 6 60.17 12.00 11.43
C TRP A 6 58.83 12.73 11.65
N PRO A 7 58.47 13.75 10.85
CA PRO A 7 57.13 14.31 10.88
C PRO A 7 56.19 13.37 10.12
N LEU A 8 55.06 13.01 10.75
CA LEU A 8 53.92 12.41 10.05
C LEU A 8 53.34 13.46 9.11
N LEU A 9 53.49 13.23 7.81
CA LEU A 9 52.59 13.77 6.79
C LEU A 9 51.22 13.14 7.04
N ALA A 10 50.29 13.92 7.58
CA ALA A 10 48.87 13.59 7.51
C ALA A 10 48.42 13.88 6.08
N THR A 11 48.42 12.84 5.24
CA THR A 11 47.58 12.81 4.05
C THR A 11 46.13 12.91 4.51
N LEU A 12 45.52 14.08 4.30
CA LEU A 12 44.07 14.22 4.26
C LEU A 12 43.58 13.26 3.15
N GLY A 13 43.08 12.10 3.56
CA GLY A 13 42.19 11.34 2.69
C GLY A 13 40.93 12.18 2.54
N LEU A 14 40.68 12.65 1.32
CA LEU A 14 39.35 13.14 0.93
C LEU A 14 38.36 12.04 1.28
N ALA A 15 37.54 12.27 2.30
CA ALA A 15 36.31 11.53 2.47
C ALA A 15 35.35 12.07 1.41
N LEU A 16 35.27 11.35 0.29
CA LEU A 16 34.21 11.51 -0.70
C LEU A 16 32.88 11.20 0.01
N ALA A 17 31.96 12.17 0.05
CA ALA A 17 30.55 11.88 0.26
C ALA A 17 29.97 11.39 -1.09
N PRO A 18 29.11 10.36 -1.12
CA PRO A 18 28.75 9.71 -2.38
C PRO A 18 27.78 10.58 -3.19
N ALA A 19 28.10 10.74 -4.48
CA ALA A 19 27.15 11.14 -5.51
C ALA A 19 26.05 10.07 -5.67
N CYS A 20 25.07 10.30 -6.56
CA CYS A 20 24.21 9.25 -7.11
C CYS A 20 25.06 8.24 -7.91
N THR A 21 25.89 7.47 -7.21
CA THR A 21 26.70 6.40 -7.80
C THR A 21 25.86 5.13 -7.75
N THR A 22 25.55 4.58 -8.91
CA THR A 22 25.18 3.17 -8.97
C THR A 22 26.42 2.36 -8.63
N ASP A 23 26.37 1.60 -7.53
CA ASP A 23 27.44 0.67 -7.18
C ASP A 23 27.35 -0.56 -8.10
N ASP A 24 27.68 -0.38 -9.38
CA ASP A 24 27.41 -1.30 -10.50
C ASP A 24 28.54 -2.31 -10.77
N THR A 25 29.48 -2.50 -9.83
CA THR A 25 30.64 -3.39 -10.05
C THR A 25 30.52 -4.79 -9.44
N ALA A 26 29.47 -5.07 -8.68
CA ALA A 26 29.19 -6.42 -8.18
C ALA A 26 28.25 -7.17 -9.14
N GLN A 27 28.60 -8.41 -9.48
CA GLN A 27 27.66 -9.34 -10.09
C GLN A 27 26.58 -9.62 -9.05
N ASP A 28 25.51 -8.83 -9.05
CA ASP A 28 24.41 -8.96 -8.09
C ASP A 28 23.83 -10.38 -8.15
N ASP A 29 23.71 -11.01 -6.98
CA ASP A 29 23.01 -12.28 -6.80
C ASP A 29 21.59 -12.19 -7.41
N ASN A 30 21.11 -13.27 -8.03
CA ASN A 30 19.79 -13.32 -8.66
C ASN A 30 18.70 -13.45 -7.58
N PRO A 31 17.89 -12.40 -7.30
CA PRO A 31 16.92 -12.43 -6.21
C PRO A 31 15.80 -13.45 -6.43
N PHE A 32 15.57 -13.93 -7.65
CA PHE A 32 14.54 -14.95 -7.94
C PHE A 32 14.97 -16.37 -7.56
N LEU A 33 16.24 -16.58 -7.19
CA LEU A 33 16.77 -17.87 -6.74
C LEU A 33 17.06 -17.91 -5.24
N GLU A 34 16.80 -16.82 -4.53
CA GLU A 34 17.09 -16.67 -3.10
C GLU A 34 15.97 -17.22 -2.22
N ASP A 35 16.33 -17.62 -1.00
CA ASP A 35 15.36 -18.04 0.01
C ASP A 35 14.67 -16.83 0.65
N MET A 36 13.46 -16.55 0.18
CA MET A 36 12.60 -15.46 0.66
C MET A 36 11.97 -15.73 2.05
N ALA A 37 12.17 -16.92 2.64
CA ALA A 37 11.73 -17.21 4.01
C ALA A 37 12.66 -16.59 5.06
N ASN A 38 13.93 -16.35 4.72
CA ASN A 38 14.92 -15.84 5.65
C ASN A 38 14.86 -14.32 5.76
N LEU A 39 14.54 -13.82 6.95
CA LEU A 39 14.47 -12.37 7.23
C LEU A 39 15.84 -11.69 7.38
N GLY A 40 16.96 -12.42 7.33
CA GLY A 40 18.30 -11.84 7.44
C GLY A 40 18.56 -11.18 8.81
N LYS A 41 19.28 -11.91 9.67
CA LYS A 41 19.72 -11.55 11.05
C LYS A 41 18.65 -10.96 11.98
N GLU A 42 18.32 -11.82 12.94
CA GLU A 42 17.59 -11.72 14.21
C GLU A 42 17.86 -10.50 15.13
N ASP A 43 18.47 -9.40 14.66
CA ASP A 43 18.78 -8.22 15.48
C ASP A 43 18.38 -6.88 14.84
N SER A 44 17.44 -6.89 13.90
CA SER A 44 16.92 -5.65 13.32
C SER A 44 15.48 -5.39 13.78
N GLN A 45 15.32 -4.47 14.73
CA GLN A 45 14.05 -3.76 15.00
C GLN A 45 13.62 -2.88 13.79
N TYR A 46 13.72 -3.39 12.57
CA TYR A 46 13.62 -2.58 11.36
C TYR A 46 12.23 -2.77 10.72
N GLN A 47 11.20 -2.22 11.36
CA GLN A 47 10.10 -1.58 10.61
C GLN A 47 10.54 -0.13 10.44
N ASN A 48 11.15 0.18 9.30
CA ASN A 48 11.71 1.50 9.01
C ASN A 48 12.54 2.11 10.17
N PRO A 49 13.86 1.91 10.29
CA PRO A 49 14.64 2.33 11.45
C PRO A 49 14.73 3.85 11.64
N ALA A 50 13.98 4.64 10.87
CA ALA A 50 14.14 6.06 10.86
C ALA A 50 12.89 6.82 10.44
N GLY A 51 11.66 6.28 10.44
CA GLY A 51 10.55 7.22 10.31
C GLY A 51 9.11 6.73 10.31
N ILE A 52 8.22 7.63 10.76
CA ILE A 52 6.78 7.42 10.88
C ILE A 52 6.09 8.33 9.85
N GLU A 53 5.29 7.76 8.95
CA GLU A 53 4.44 8.60 8.11
C GLU A 53 3.38 9.26 8.97
N VAL A 54 3.10 10.51 8.64
CA VAL A 54 2.14 11.38 9.30
C VAL A 54 1.45 12.20 8.22
N GLU A 55 0.28 12.70 8.56
CA GLU A 55 -0.33 13.80 7.84
C GLU A 55 0.06 15.10 8.54
N VAL A 56 0.37 16.15 7.77
CA VAL A 56 0.71 17.47 8.29
C VAL A 56 -0.03 18.59 7.57
N ASP A 57 -0.25 19.68 8.28
CA ASP A 57 -0.60 20.97 7.68
C ASP A 57 0.64 21.86 7.62
N PHE A 58 0.84 22.51 6.49
CA PHE A 58 1.87 23.54 6.31
C PHE A 58 1.25 24.92 6.28
N GLU A 59 1.83 25.88 7.00
CA GLU A 59 1.34 27.26 7.03
C GLU A 59 2.51 28.25 7.00
N ALA A 60 2.40 29.29 6.16
CA ALA A 60 3.39 30.35 6.04
C ALA A 60 2.78 31.66 5.52
N GLU A 61 3.58 32.73 5.55
CA GLU A 61 3.30 33.99 4.87
C GLU A 61 4.07 34.09 3.53
N VAL A 62 3.70 35.05 2.68
CA VAL A 62 4.36 35.28 1.39
C VAL A 62 4.30 36.74 0.96
N GLU A 63 5.42 37.23 0.42
CA GLU A 63 5.46 38.40 -0.46
C GLU A 63 5.88 37.97 -1.88
N ALA A 64 4.94 37.99 -2.82
CA ALA A 64 5.17 37.60 -4.21
C ALA A 64 4.53 38.59 -5.21
N PRO A 65 5.07 38.71 -6.43
CA PRO A 65 4.39 39.40 -7.52
C PRO A 65 3.02 38.77 -7.82
N ALA A 66 2.05 39.58 -8.24
CA ALA A 66 0.68 39.13 -8.52
C ALA A 66 0.60 37.95 -9.51
N TYR A 67 1.55 37.83 -10.44
CA TYR A 67 1.59 36.76 -11.44
C TYR A 67 2.23 35.45 -10.92
N ARG A 68 2.81 35.44 -9.72
CA ARG A 68 3.40 34.25 -9.06
C ARG A 68 2.80 33.95 -7.70
N ILE A 69 1.79 34.72 -7.25
CA ILE A 69 1.22 34.55 -5.90
C ILE A 69 0.60 33.16 -5.69
N TRP A 70 0.04 32.59 -6.76
CA TRP A 70 -0.54 31.26 -6.78
C TRP A 70 0.54 30.17 -6.73
N ASP A 71 1.75 30.46 -7.21
CA ASP A 71 2.88 29.54 -7.15
C ASP A 71 3.51 29.43 -5.76
N ALA A 72 3.32 30.45 -4.94
CA ALA A 72 4.09 30.62 -3.73
C ALA A 72 3.87 29.55 -2.64
N PRO A 73 2.65 29.03 -2.41
CA PRO A 73 2.46 27.96 -1.44
C PRO A 73 3.35 26.74 -1.69
N ALA A 74 3.43 26.30 -2.94
CA ALA A 74 4.25 25.19 -3.41
C ALA A 74 5.75 25.49 -3.23
N ASP A 75 6.20 26.63 -3.75
CA ASP A 75 7.61 27.02 -3.73
C ASP A 75 8.14 27.17 -2.29
N LEU A 76 7.36 27.81 -1.41
CA LEU A 76 7.72 27.95 0.01
C LEU A 76 7.69 26.61 0.75
N GLY A 77 6.79 25.71 0.35
CA GLY A 77 6.79 24.33 0.78
C GLY A 77 8.11 23.61 0.48
N GLN A 78 8.68 23.82 -0.72
CA GLN A 78 9.98 23.24 -1.10
C GLN A 78 11.14 23.78 -0.26
N PHE A 79 11.15 25.09 0.03
CA PHE A 79 12.13 25.65 0.96
C PHE A 79 12.02 25.01 2.35
N ALA A 80 10.80 24.78 2.85
CA ALA A 80 10.56 24.13 4.13
C ALA A 80 11.03 22.67 4.14
N LEU A 81 10.74 21.93 3.07
CA LEU A 81 11.21 20.56 2.85
C LEU A 81 12.73 20.48 2.94
N THR A 82 13.44 21.26 2.13
CA THR A 82 14.91 21.26 2.15
C THR A 82 15.45 21.59 3.54
N TYR A 83 14.86 22.59 4.21
CA TYR A 83 15.30 23.03 5.54
C TYR A 83 15.18 21.92 6.61
N LEU A 84 14.02 21.26 6.68
CA LEU A 84 13.74 20.21 7.67
C LEU A 84 14.49 18.91 7.32
N ARG A 85 14.66 18.61 6.04
CA ARG A 85 15.43 17.45 5.55
C ARG A 85 16.88 17.54 5.97
N LYS A 86 17.53 18.70 5.78
CA LYS A 86 18.93 18.93 6.20
C LYS A 86 19.15 18.79 7.71
N ARG A 87 18.07 18.75 8.50
CA ARG A 87 18.08 18.56 9.96
C ARG A 87 17.67 17.16 10.39
N GLU A 88 17.43 16.26 9.45
CA GLU A 88 16.97 14.90 9.72
C GLU A 88 15.64 14.86 10.50
N GLU A 89 14.78 15.88 10.35
CA GLU A 89 13.50 15.99 11.05
C GLU A 89 12.33 15.43 10.22
N PHE A 90 12.21 15.88 8.97
CA PHE A 90 11.15 15.50 8.05
C PHE A 90 11.69 15.16 6.65
N TYR A 91 11.02 14.22 6.00
CA TYR A 91 10.73 14.34 4.57
C TYR A 91 9.29 14.82 4.42
N LEU A 92 9.11 16.10 4.10
CA LEU A 92 7.83 16.58 3.56
C LEU A 92 7.65 16.07 2.12
N GLU A 93 6.41 15.80 1.73
CA GLU A 93 6.03 15.67 0.32
C GLU A 93 6.47 16.94 -0.45
N SER A 94 6.92 16.75 -1.69
CA SER A 94 7.54 17.78 -2.51
C SER A 94 6.46 18.68 -3.15
N LEU A 95 6.01 19.70 -2.43
CA LEU A 95 4.84 20.56 -2.76
C LEU A 95 4.86 21.31 -4.11
N ALA A 96 5.90 21.15 -4.95
CA ALA A 96 6.13 21.89 -6.20
C ALA A 96 5.00 21.78 -7.24
N GLU A 97 4.24 20.68 -7.26
CA GLU A 97 3.16 20.48 -8.25
C GLU A 97 1.81 21.07 -7.80
N ASP A 98 1.70 21.60 -6.59
CA ASP A 98 0.42 22.01 -5.96
C ASP A 98 0.08 23.49 -6.04
N SER A 99 0.91 24.28 -6.71
CA SER A 99 0.69 25.72 -6.90
C SER A 99 -0.54 26.08 -7.76
N THR A 100 -1.04 25.13 -8.56
CA THR A 100 -2.06 25.44 -9.58
C THR A 100 -3.43 24.83 -9.29
N THR A 101 -3.59 24.06 -8.20
CA THR A 101 -4.89 23.50 -7.84
C THR A 101 -5.70 24.47 -6.99
N ASN A 102 -6.97 24.65 -7.33
CA ASN A 102 -7.84 25.58 -6.62
C ASN A 102 -8.35 25.03 -5.27
N ASP A 103 -8.05 23.77 -4.97
CA ASP A 103 -8.76 23.00 -3.95
C ASP A 103 -7.91 22.68 -2.72
N ARG A 104 -6.58 22.90 -2.76
CA ARG A 104 -5.68 22.53 -1.66
C ARG A 104 -5.16 23.69 -0.83
N PRO A 105 -4.58 24.76 -1.41
CA PRO A 105 -4.17 25.89 -0.59
C PRO A 105 -5.41 26.67 -0.14
N GLU A 106 -5.42 27.07 1.12
CA GLU A 106 -6.38 28.00 1.67
C GLU A 106 -5.67 29.30 2.02
N TRP A 107 -6.35 30.42 1.79
CA TRP A 107 -5.85 31.76 2.04
C TRP A 107 -6.57 32.38 3.24
N PHE A 108 -5.81 33.05 4.10
CA PHE A 108 -6.39 33.76 5.23
C PHE A 108 -6.77 35.19 4.82
N VAL A 109 -8.07 35.47 4.71
CA VAL A 109 -8.61 36.76 4.25
C VAL A 109 -9.73 37.18 5.18
N GLY A 110 -9.67 38.42 5.69
CA GLY A 110 -10.76 38.98 6.50
C GLY A 110 -11.02 38.28 7.84
N GLY A 111 -10.07 37.47 8.34
CA GLY A 111 -10.24 36.71 9.58
C GLY A 111 -10.67 35.25 9.39
N GLU A 112 -10.88 34.82 8.14
CA GLU A 112 -11.32 33.47 7.80
C GLU A 112 -10.39 32.80 6.79
N TRP A 113 -10.35 31.47 6.80
CA TRP A 113 -9.69 30.67 5.76
C TRP A 113 -10.66 30.43 4.61
N ILE A 114 -10.25 30.75 3.39
CA ILE A 114 -11.02 30.54 2.17
C ILE A 114 -10.22 29.68 1.19
N SER A 115 -10.90 28.85 0.38
CA SER A 115 -10.22 28.05 -0.64
C SER A 115 -9.54 28.94 -1.70
N THR A 116 -8.55 28.38 -2.41
CA THR A 116 -7.93 29.10 -3.54
C THR A 116 -8.95 29.46 -4.62
N ALA A 117 -9.94 28.59 -4.89
CA ALA A 117 -11.08 28.93 -5.77
C ALA A 117 -11.77 30.24 -5.37
N ALA A 118 -12.04 30.44 -4.08
CA ALA A 118 -12.67 31.66 -3.57
C ALA A 118 -11.70 32.84 -3.55
N ALA A 119 -10.42 32.59 -3.28
CA ALA A 119 -9.37 33.60 -3.23
C ALA A 119 -9.12 34.29 -4.57
N HIS A 120 -9.45 33.67 -5.72
CA HIS A 120 -9.38 34.33 -7.04
C HIS A 120 -10.27 35.56 -7.17
N ALA A 121 -11.31 35.70 -6.33
CA ALA A 121 -12.14 36.90 -6.27
C ALA A 121 -11.55 38.01 -5.37
N VAL A 122 -10.45 37.74 -4.66
CA VAL A 122 -9.78 38.65 -3.74
C VAL A 122 -8.59 39.32 -4.44
N PRO A 123 -8.37 40.64 -4.25
CA PRO A 123 -7.17 41.30 -4.75
C PRO A 123 -5.89 40.61 -4.25
N THR A 124 -4.97 40.28 -5.16
CA THR A 124 -3.74 39.51 -4.85
C THR A 124 -2.82 40.19 -3.85
N ASP A 125 -2.93 41.51 -3.68
CA ASP A 125 -2.18 42.26 -2.67
C ASP A 125 -2.69 42.04 -1.23
N GLN A 126 -3.88 41.46 -1.07
CA GLN A 126 -4.42 41.03 0.23
C GLN A 126 -4.08 39.57 0.57
N LEU A 127 -3.56 38.81 -0.40
CA LEU A 127 -3.12 37.43 -0.22
C LEU A 127 -1.70 37.43 0.38
N ARG A 128 -1.61 37.10 1.68
CA ARG A 128 -0.36 37.16 2.45
C ARG A 128 -0.07 35.93 3.28
N ARG A 129 -1.08 35.24 3.78
CA ARG A 129 -0.94 34.04 4.61
C ARG A 129 -1.75 32.92 3.99
N PHE A 130 -1.14 31.75 3.88
CA PHE A 130 -1.75 30.57 3.31
C PHE A 130 -1.49 29.36 4.19
N ARG A 131 -2.29 28.31 3.99
CA ARG A 131 -2.01 26.97 4.50
C ARG A 131 -2.31 25.92 3.46
N ILE A 132 -1.61 24.81 3.54
CA ILE A 132 -1.86 23.59 2.76
C ILE A 132 -2.19 22.51 3.78
N ARG A 133 -3.32 21.83 3.58
CA ARG A 133 -3.87 20.87 4.52
C ARG A 133 -3.61 19.45 4.04
N GLY A 134 -3.41 18.51 4.96
CA GLY A 134 -3.43 17.08 4.64
C GLY A 134 -2.24 16.61 3.79
N ILE A 135 -1.07 17.20 4.00
CA ILE A 135 0.17 16.83 3.30
C ILE A 135 0.70 15.53 3.88
N ASN A 136 1.08 14.57 3.04
CA ASN A 136 1.73 13.36 3.54
C ASN A 136 3.18 13.69 3.88
N ALA A 137 3.69 13.17 4.98
CA ALA A 137 5.08 13.40 5.35
C ALA A 137 5.64 12.21 6.13
N VAL A 138 6.95 12.08 6.14
CA VAL A 138 7.66 11.08 6.95
C VAL A 138 8.51 11.79 7.98
N LEU A 139 8.19 11.61 9.26
CA LEU A 139 9.01 12.03 10.38
C LEU A 139 10.22 11.14 10.51
N LEU A 140 11.43 11.70 10.67
CA LEU A 140 12.65 10.91 10.67
C LEU A 140 13.24 10.62 12.05
N HIS A 141 14.02 9.53 12.15
CA HIS A 141 14.95 9.21 13.25
C HIS A 141 14.44 9.57 14.66
N GLN A 142 15.18 10.42 15.38
CA GLN A 142 14.83 10.91 16.72
C GLN A 142 13.66 11.89 16.70
N ALA A 143 13.41 12.57 15.58
CA ALA A 143 12.34 13.55 15.46
C ALA A 143 10.95 12.92 15.61
N ALA A 144 10.79 11.61 15.35
CA ALA A 144 9.56 10.88 15.62
C ALA A 144 9.30 10.62 17.12
N THR A 145 10.32 10.75 18.00
CA THR A 145 10.21 10.37 19.41
C THR A 145 9.35 11.35 20.18
N GLY A 146 8.23 10.88 20.74
CA GLY A 146 7.33 11.70 21.56
C GLY A 146 6.41 12.62 20.76
N VAL A 147 6.40 12.50 19.44
CA VAL A 147 5.45 13.21 18.58
C VAL A 147 4.04 12.65 18.76
N THR A 148 3.07 13.56 18.82
CA THR A 148 1.63 13.29 18.86
C THR A 148 0.89 14.20 17.87
N GLU A 149 -0.35 13.87 17.52
CA GLU A 149 -1.21 14.79 16.77
C GLU A 149 -1.28 16.16 17.48
N GLY A 150 -1.06 17.23 16.70
CA GLY A 150 -0.91 18.60 17.17
C GLY A 150 0.54 19.05 17.44
N SER A 151 1.53 18.17 17.33
CA SER A 151 2.95 18.56 17.42
C SER A 151 3.32 19.48 16.27
N VAL A 152 4.09 20.54 16.55
CA VAL A 152 4.47 21.57 15.57
C VAL A 152 5.98 21.58 15.37
N PHE A 153 6.38 21.63 14.10
CA PHE A 153 7.75 21.83 13.65
C PHE A 153 7.87 23.15 12.90
N HIS A 154 9.08 23.69 12.86
CA HIS A 154 9.35 25.00 12.30
C HIS A 154 10.41 24.93 11.21
N ALA A 155 10.11 25.53 10.06
CA ALA A 155 11.06 25.65 8.97
C ALA A 155 11.42 27.12 8.71
N VAL A 156 12.71 27.43 8.62
CA VAL A 156 13.15 28.78 8.25
C VAL A 156 13.20 28.89 6.72
N ILE A 157 12.30 29.70 6.17
CA ILE A 157 12.10 29.87 4.72
C ILE A 157 12.15 31.36 4.34
N PRO A 158 12.38 31.71 3.06
CA PRO A 158 12.38 33.11 2.64
C PRO A 158 10.97 33.73 2.73
N VAL A 159 10.89 35.05 2.95
CA VAL A 159 9.62 35.79 2.80
C VAL A 159 9.29 36.03 1.32
N LYS A 160 10.34 36.20 0.49
CA LYS A 160 10.28 36.52 -0.93
C LYS A 160 10.92 35.40 -1.77
N PRO A 161 10.23 34.29 -2.03
CA PRO A 161 10.84 33.12 -2.68
C PRO A 161 11.38 33.41 -4.08
N TYR A 162 10.82 34.41 -4.79
CA TYR A 162 11.16 34.73 -6.18
C TYR A 162 12.32 35.70 -6.38
N SER A 163 12.82 36.34 -5.32
CA SER A 163 13.97 37.25 -5.39
C SER A 163 15.20 36.71 -4.68
N VAL A 164 15.16 35.48 -4.16
CA VAL A 164 16.28 34.89 -3.40
C VAL A 164 17.59 34.94 -4.16
N MET A 165 17.61 34.50 -5.43
CA MET A 165 18.83 34.52 -6.25
C MET A 165 19.34 35.95 -6.53
N SER A 166 18.45 36.91 -6.80
CA SER A 166 18.86 38.30 -7.06
C SER A 166 19.34 39.01 -5.80
N ASP A 167 18.75 38.68 -4.64
CA ASP A 167 18.98 39.36 -3.38
C ASP A 167 20.17 38.76 -2.61
N ALA A 168 20.39 37.45 -2.73
CA ALA A 168 21.41 36.70 -1.99
C ALA A 168 22.54 36.14 -2.85
N GLY A 169 22.39 36.02 -4.17
CA GLY A 169 23.32 35.22 -4.97
C GLY A 169 23.42 33.79 -4.41
N ASP A 170 24.63 33.27 -4.20
CA ASP A 170 24.89 31.97 -3.58
C ASP A 170 24.98 32.01 -2.04
N ALA A 171 24.75 33.17 -1.41
CA ALA A 171 25.01 33.34 0.03
C ALA A 171 24.10 32.48 0.92
N CYS A 172 22.89 32.15 0.45
CA CYS A 172 21.91 31.29 1.13
C CYS A 172 21.79 29.89 0.50
N ALA A 173 22.76 29.49 -0.33
CA ALA A 173 22.78 28.18 -1.00
C ALA A 173 24.01 27.39 -0.58
N ASP A 174 23.84 26.10 -0.26
CA ASP A 174 25.00 25.20 -0.13
C ASP A 174 25.61 24.94 -1.50
N PRO A 175 26.95 24.97 -1.63
CA PRO A 175 27.59 24.73 -2.91
C PRO A 175 27.38 23.26 -3.26
N ASP A 176 27.03 23.01 -4.52
CA ASP A 176 26.85 21.67 -5.06
C ASP A 176 27.78 21.50 -6.26
N ASP A 177 28.68 20.53 -6.19
CA ASP A 177 29.69 20.28 -7.23
C ASP A 177 29.08 19.67 -8.52
N HIS A 178 27.81 19.24 -8.46
CA HIS A 178 27.09 18.57 -9.55
C HIS A 178 25.97 19.44 -10.14
N MET A 179 25.48 20.44 -9.41
CA MET A 179 24.39 21.31 -9.86
C MET A 179 24.80 22.78 -9.82
N THR A 180 24.72 23.43 -10.99
CA THR A 180 24.86 24.89 -11.05
C THR A 180 23.62 25.55 -10.44
N LEU A 181 23.83 26.45 -9.47
CA LEU A 181 22.75 27.19 -8.84
C LEU A 181 21.96 28.01 -9.87
N ASP A 182 20.64 27.80 -9.92
CA ASP A 182 19.72 28.48 -10.82
C ASP A 182 18.46 28.94 -10.03
N PRO A 183 17.83 30.08 -10.38
CA PRO A 183 16.62 30.55 -9.71
C PRO A 183 15.50 29.51 -9.60
N SER A 184 15.34 28.62 -10.58
CA SER A 184 14.27 27.61 -10.62
C SER A 184 14.45 26.47 -9.61
N ILE A 185 15.68 26.25 -9.14
CA ILE A 185 16.05 25.16 -8.22
C ILE A 185 16.71 25.67 -6.95
N TYR A 186 16.66 26.97 -6.66
CA TYR A 186 17.34 27.56 -5.50
C TYR A 186 16.90 26.89 -4.19
N TRP A 187 15.61 26.56 -4.08
CA TRP A 187 15.03 25.87 -2.93
C TRP A 187 15.75 24.56 -2.60
N TYR A 188 16.36 23.88 -3.59
CA TYR A 188 17.07 22.61 -3.41
C TYR A 188 18.38 22.81 -2.64
N GLN A 189 19.07 23.92 -2.89
CA GLN A 189 20.33 24.26 -2.23
C GLN A 189 20.12 25.12 -0.99
N TRP A 190 18.88 25.49 -0.65
CA TRP A 190 18.56 26.40 0.45
C TRP A 190 19.27 26.07 1.76
N ASN A 191 20.00 27.04 2.29
CA ASN A 191 20.64 27.01 3.59
C ASN A 191 20.66 28.43 4.21
N PRO A 192 19.68 28.74 5.07
CA PRO A 192 19.60 30.05 5.73
C PRO A 192 20.61 30.21 6.87
N ASP A 193 21.28 29.14 7.32
CA ASP A 193 22.24 29.19 8.44
C ASP A 193 23.64 29.64 8.02
N ARG A 194 23.87 29.78 6.70
CA ARG A 194 25.13 30.31 6.17
C ARG A 194 25.34 31.73 6.68
N SER A 195 26.54 32.01 7.15
CA SER A 195 26.89 33.30 7.77
C SER A 195 26.72 34.52 6.83
N GLY A 196 26.67 34.31 5.52
CA GLY A 196 26.41 35.34 4.51
C GLY A 196 24.93 35.54 4.15
N CYS A 197 24.04 34.64 4.58
CA CYS A 197 22.62 34.73 4.26
C CYS A 197 21.96 35.84 5.08
N SER A 198 21.52 36.92 4.40
CA SER A 198 21.02 38.14 5.06
C SER A 198 19.67 38.64 4.53
N ILE A 199 19.00 37.83 3.71
CA ILE A 199 17.67 38.16 3.18
C ILE A 199 16.57 37.96 4.25
N PRO A 200 15.40 38.61 4.10
CA PRO A 200 14.27 38.38 5.00
C PRO A 200 13.79 36.92 4.99
N THR A 201 13.73 36.31 6.17
CA THR A 201 13.22 34.96 6.41
C THR A 201 12.06 34.97 7.41
N GLN A 202 11.31 33.87 7.45
CA GLN A 202 10.20 33.62 8.37
C GLN A 202 10.27 32.19 8.90
N GLN A 203 9.55 31.92 10.00
CA GLN A 203 9.32 30.57 10.47
C GLN A 203 7.95 30.10 9.98
N ALA A 204 7.94 29.19 9.01
CA ALA A 204 6.74 28.46 8.67
C ALA A 204 6.47 27.35 9.69
N THR A 205 5.21 26.96 9.79
CA THR A 205 4.77 25.90 10.72
C THR A 205 4.35 24.65 9.95
N VAL A 206 4.77 23.50 10.47
CA VAL A 206 4.36 22.17 10.02
C VAL A 206 3.70 21.48 11.20
N THR A 207 2.38 21.29 11.17
CA THR A 207 1.61 20.71 12.28
C THR A 207 1.21 19.29 11.93
N VAL A 208 1.54 18.32 12.79
CA VAL A 208 1.08 16.93 12.63
C VAL A 208 -0.41 16.86 12.86
N THR A 209 -1.21 16.58 11.83
CA THR A 209 -2.67 16.48 11.92
C THR A 209 -3.16 15.06 12.15
N ARG A 210 -2.40 14.08 11.67
CA ARG A 210 -2.75 12.67 11.82
C ARG A 210 -1.50 11.84 12.04
N MET A 211 -1.56 10.94 13.02
CA MET A 211 -0.54 9.93 13.22
C MET A 211 -1.02 8.56 12.78
N PHE A 212 -0.20 7.87 12.00
CA PHE A 212 -0.49 6.50 11.61
C PHE A 212 0.15 5.49 12.58
N ARG A 213 -0.57 4.41 12.87
CA ARG A 213 -0.16 3.38 13.84
C ARG A 213 1.03 2.57 13.35
N ALA A 214 2.19 2.74 13.99
CA ALA A 214 3.41 2.00 13.66
C ALA A 214 3.37 0.51 14.04
N ASP A 215 2.49 0.11 14.97
CA ASP A 215 2.35 -1.27 15.44
C ASP A 215 1.46 -2.15 14.55
N GLN A 216 0.79 -1.55 13.57
CA GLN A 216 -0.17 -2.23 12.70
C GLN A 216 0.52 -2.88 11.51
N GLN A 217 0.44 -4.21 11.41
CA GLN A 217 0.89 -4.93 10.22
C GLN A 217 -0.11 -4.75 9.07
N THR A 218 0.42 -4.41 7.90
CA THR A 218 -0.36 -4.17 6.67
C THR A 218 0.17 -5.05 5.54
N TYR A 219 -0.69 -5.39 4.60
CA TYR A 219 -0.41 -6.32 3.51
C TYR A 219 -0.82 -5.70 2.18
N PRO A 220 -0.21 -6.08 1.05
CA PRO A 220 -0.81 -5.83 -0.25
C PRO A 220 -2.26 -6.34 -0.30
N GLU A 221 -3.11 -5.73 -1.10
CA GLU A 221 -4.50 -6.20 -1.31
C GLU A 221 -4.50 -7.47 -2.17
N TYR A 222 -4.01 -8.58 -1.62
CA TYR A 222 -3.83 -9.85 -2.34
C TYR A 222 -5.14 -10.42 -2.89
N ASP A 223 -6.25 -10.18 -2.21
CA ASP A 223 -7.60 -10.56 -2.67
C ASP A 223 -7.98 -9.86 -3.99
N ARG A 224 -7.47 -8.64 -4.21
CA ARG A 224 -7.64 -7.88 -5.46
C ARG A 224 -6.57 -8.23 -6.48
N LEU A 225 -5.31 -8.30 -6.07
CA LEU A 225 -4.16 -8.60 -6.93
C LEU A 225 -4.17 -10.03 -7.50
N LEU A 226 -4.82 -10.97 -6.82
CA LEU A 226 -4.86 -12.38 -7.24
C LEU A 226 -6.26 -12.82 -7.70
N ALA A 227 -7.17 -11.87 -7.91
CA ALA A 227 -8.59 -12.14 -8.16
C ALA A 227 -8.82 -13.02 -9.42
N ASP A 228 -7.96 -12.90 -10.43
CA ASP A 228 -8.04 -13.65 -11.68
C ASP A 228 -7.00 -14.80 -11.79
N ASN A 229 -6.30 -15.10 -10.69
CA ASN A 229 -5.17 -16.04 -10.64
C ASN A 229 -4.01 -15.68 -11.59
N ARG A 230 -3.83 -14.41 -11.88
CA ARG A 230 -2.72 -13.89 -12.65
C ARG A 230 -2.14 -12.68 -11.94
N VAL A 231 -0.82 -12.54 -12.01
CA VAL A 231 -0.14 -11.33 -11.59
C VAL A 231 0.59 -10.79 -12.80
N THR A 232 0.29 -9.55 -13.16
CA THR A 232 0.90 -8.85 -14.28
C THR A 232 1.84 -7.75 -13.76
N ALA A 233 3.11 -7.81 -14.16
CA ALA A 233 4.11 -6.82 -13.81
C ALA A 233 4.81 -6.29 -15.06
N VAL A 234 5.22 -5.02 -15.04
CA VAL A 234 6.11 -4.43 -16.03
C VAL A 234 7.26 -3.71 -15.34
N VAL A 235 8.47 -3.88 -15.87
CA VAL A 235 9.67 -3.16 -15.42
C VAL A 235 10.16 -2.27 -16.56
N LEU A 236 10.14 -0.97 -16.32
CA LEU A 236 10.55 0.09 -17.23
C LEU A 236 11.97 0.52 -16.88
N PHE A 237 12.94 0.22 -17.75
CA PHE A 237 14.35 0.56 -17.56
C PHE A 237 14.70 1.87 -18.27
N GLY A 238 14.90 2.95 -17.52
CA GLY A 238 15.24 4.28 -18.03
C GLY A 238 16.68 4.38 -18.47
N GLN A 239 16.95 5.31 -19.39
CA GLN A 239 18.31 5.70 -19.74
C GLN A 239 18.97 6.38 -18.53
N ILE A 240 20.25 6.08 -18.29
CA ILE A 240 21.03 6.66 -17.18
C ILE A 240 22.11 7.61 -17.71
N ASP A 241 22.76 7.27 -18.82
CA ASP A 241 23.79 8.11 -19.42
C ASP A 241 23.19 9.27 -20.23
N ASP A 242 23.93 10.37 -20.37
CA ASP A 242 23.53 11.47 -21.26
C ASP A 242 23.61 11.10 -22.74
N GLY A 243 22.73 11.69 -23.56
CA GLY A 243 22.78 11.59 -25.02
C GLY A 243 21.85 10.52 -25.60
N ALA A 244 22.27 9.86 -26.69
CA ALA A 244 21.46 8.81 -27.32
C ALA A 244 21.64 7.46 -26.60
N VAL A 245 20.54 6.72 -26.40
CA VAL A 245 20.56 5.37 -25.80
C VAL A 245 21.57 4.47 -26.51
N SER A 246 22.62 4.09 -25.77
CA SER A 246 23.67 3.18 -26.23
C SER A 246 23.52 1.79 -25.62
N ASP A 247 24.11 0.76 -26.22
CA ASP A 247 24.05 -0.59 -25.63
C ASP A 247 24.83 -0.71 -24.32
N ASN A 248 25.74 0.24 -24.05
CA ASN A 248 26.53 0.31 -22.82
C ASN A 248 25.84 1.11 -21.71
N ASP A 249 24.69 1.74 -21.99
CA ASP A 249 23.92 2.47 -21.00
C ASP A 249 23.57 1.56 -19.79
N PRO A 250 23.73 2.03 -18.55
CA PRO A 250 23.41 1.25 -17.35
C PRO A 250 21.98 0.68 -17.34
N GLY A 251 20.99 1.43 -17.83
CA GLY A 251 19.60 0.97 -17.96
C GLY A 251 19.45 -0.17 -18.96
N MET A 252 20.15 -0.11 -20.10
CA MET A 252 20.23 -1.24 -21.04
C MET A 252 20.92 -2.46 -20.41
N SER A 253 21.92 -2.26 -19.54
CA SER A 253 22.59 -3.33 -18.80
C SER A 253 21.66 -4.01 -17.79
N ALA A 254 20.95 -3.20 -16.99
CA ALA A 254 19.97 -3.63 -16.00
C ALA A 254 18.83 -4.44 -16.64
N PHE A 255 18.31 -3.96 -17.77
CA PHE A 255 17.31 -4.66 -18.59
C PHE A 255 17.77 -6.07 -18.99
N ARG A 256 19.02 -6.19 -19.49
CA ARG A 256 19.58 -7.49 -19.89
C ARG A 256 19.83 -8.39 -18.69
N GLN A 257 20.20 -7.83 -17.54
CA GLN A 257 20.41 -8.59 -16.30
C GLN A 257 19.09 -9.18 -15.78
N MET A 258 18.03 -8.37 -15.68
CA MET A 258 16.72 -8.84 -15.22
C MET A 258 16.19 -9.98 -16.10
N ALA A 259 16.35 -9.87 -17.42
CA ALA A 259 15.94 -10.92 -18.34
C ALA A 259 16.72 -12.24 -18.14
N ARG A 260 18.02 -12.18 -17.84
CA ARG A 260 18.81 -13.38 -17.48
C ARG A 260 18.34 -13.95 -16.15
N ASN A 261 18.12 -13.09 -15.16
CA ASN A 261 17.66 -13.49 -13.83
C ASN A 261 16.33 -14.23 -13.87
N LEU A 262 15.37 -13.74 -14.67
CA LEU A 262 14.07 -14.42 -14.89
C LEU A 262 14.24 -15.76 -15.59
N ALA A 263 15.07 -15.84 -16.64
CA ALA A 263 15.31 -17.09 -17.36
C ALA A 263 15.97 -18.15 -16.45
N ASP A 264 16.98 -17.76 -15.66
CA ASP A 264 17.66 -18.63 -14.71
C ASP A 264 16.71 -19.12 -13.60
N ALA A 265 15.72 -18.30 -13.23
CA ALA A 265 14.65 -18.66 -12.30
C ALA A 265 13.54 -19.51 -12.92
N GLY A 266 13.68 -19.93 -14.19
CA GLY A 266 12.76 -20.83 -14.86
C GLY A 266 11.51 -20.15 -15.44
N PHE A 267 11.52 -18.84 -15.66
CA PHE A 267 10.48 -18.19 -16.46
C PHE A 267 10.65 -18.52 -17.94
N GLY A 268 9.55 -18.85 -18.61
CA GLY A 268 9.50 -19.01 -20.06
C GLY A 268 9.31 -17.67 -20.76
N GLU A 269 10.15 -17.36 -21.75
CA GLU A 269 10.00 -16.17 -22.59
C GLU A 269 8.95 -16.39 -23.68
N VAL A 270 8.02 -15.45 -23.82
CA VAL A 270 6.95 -15.47 -24.82
C VAL A 270 7.40 -14.71 -26.07
N THR A 271 7.36 -15.37 -27.23
CA THR A 271 7.75 -14.78 -28.51
C THR A 271 6.65 -14.95 -29.57
N PRO A 272 6.20 -13.85 -30.23
CA PRO A 272 6.58 -12.46 -30.00
C PRO A 272 5.93 -11.89 -28.73
N ALA A 273 6.65 -11.01 -28.03
CA ALA A 273 6.07 -10.17 -26.97
C ALA A 273 5.33 -8.97 -27.61
N PRO A 274 4.28 -8.43 -26.97
CA PRO A 274 3.60 -7.24 -27.50
C PRO A 274 4.50 -6.00 -27.57
N VAL A 275 5.32 -5.78 -26.54
CA VAL A 275 6.35 -4.73 -26.44
C VAL A 275 7.50 -5.29 -25.59
N GLY A 276 8.74 -4.89 -25.88
CA GLY A 276 9.92 -5.32 -25.13
C GLY A 276 10.05 -6.84 -25.08
N ARG A 277 10.17 -7.40 -23.87
CA ARG A 277 10.26 -8.85 -23.62
C ARG A 277 9.24 -9.28 -22.57
N ARG A 278 8.63 -10.45 -22.75
CA ARG A 278 7.62 -11.00 -21.83
C ARG A 278 8.05 -12.36 -21.27
N PHE A 279 7.97 -12.51 -19.97
CA PHE A 279 8.33 -13.72 -19.23
C PHE A 279 7.12 -14.24 -18.45
N THR A 280 6.94 -15.57 -18.40
CA THR A 280 5.84 -16.18 -17.65
C THR A 280 6.29 -17.36 -16.81
N LYS A 281 5.68 -17.54 -15.63
CA LYS A 281 5.92 -18.69 -14.74
C LYS A 281 4.68 -18.97 -13.87
N GLY A 282 4.35 -20.23 -13.69
CA GLY A 282 3.33 -20.65 -12.72
C GLY A 282 3.90 -20.75 -11.31
N VAL A 283 3.18 -20.24 -10.32
CA VAL A 283 3.52 -20.29 -8.89
C VAL A 283 2.23 -20.66 -8.14
N GLY A 284 2.16 -21.90 -7.66
CA GLY A 284 0.91 -22.45 -7.14
C GLY A 284 -0.22 -22.35 -8.18
N PRO A 285 -1.40 -21.79 -7.84
CA PRO A 285 -2.49 -21.57 -8.79
C PRO A 285 -2.34 -20.31 -9.65
N VAL A 286 -1.34 -19.46 -9.38
CA VAL A 286 -1.20 -18.12 -9.98
C VAL A 286 -0.21 -18.14 -11.14
N THR A 287 -0.53 -17.46 -12.23
CA THR A 287 0.41 -17.21 -13.34
C THR A 287 1.05 -15.84 -13.21
N PHE A 288 2.36 -15.78 -13.03
CA PHE A 288 3.13 -14.55 -13.09
C PHE A 288 3.48 -14.23 -14.55
N GLN A 289 3.17 -13.01 -15.00
CA GLN A 289 3.63 -12.43 -16.26
C GLN A 289 4.44 -11.17 -15.96
N ILE A 290 5.69 -11.13 -16.41
CA ILE A 290 6.60 -10.00 -16.21
C ILE A 290 7.07 -9.50 -17.58
N ASP A 291 6.70 -8.26 -17.90
CA ASP A 291 7.15 -7.55 -19.09
C ASP A 291 8.36 -6.67 -18.74
N LEU A 292 9.37 -6.66 -19.61
CA LEU A 292 10.57 -5.84 -19.47
C LEU A 292 10.65 -4.89 -20.66
N TYR A 293 10.62 -3.58 -20.42
CA TYR A 293 10.76 -2.56 -21.47
C TYR A 293 12.11 -1.89 -21.31
N SER A 294 12.95 -1.98 -22.35
CA SER A 294 14.26 -1.34 -22.38
C SER A 294 14.14 0.18 -22.54
N PRO A 295 15.22 0.95 -22.29
CA PRO A 295 15.21 2.39 -22.58
C PRO A 295 14.74 2.74 -24.00
N ARG A 296 15.01 1.88 -24.99
CA ARG A 296 14.59 2.09 -26.39
C ARG A 296 13.08 1.91 -26.59
N ASP A 297 12.43 1.06 -25.78
CA ASP A 297 11.02 0.71 -25.95
C ASP A 297 10.08 1.82 -25.46
N PHE A 298 10.54 2.71 -24.59
CA PHE A 298 9.73 3.80 -24.04
C PHE A 298 10.42 5.18 -24.03
N ALA A 299 11.56 5.35 -24.70
CA ALA A 299 12.19 6.66 -24.88
C ALA A 299 11.26 7.68 -25.56
N GLY A 300 11.53 8.98 -25.35
CA GLY A 300 10.71 10.05 -25.94
C GLY A 300 9.34 10.16 -25.27
N LEU A 301 9.30 10.11 -23.93
CA LEU A 301 8.06 10.37 -23.19
C LEU A 301 7.69 11.84 -23.22
N ASP A 302 8.68 12.73 -23.37
CA ASP A 302 8.53 14.18 -23.49
C ASP A 302 7.89 14.59 -24.81
N ASP A 303 8.29 13.97 -25.93
CA ASP A 303 7.79 14.23 -27.29
C ASP A 303 6.71 13.24 -27.79
N TYR A 304 6.22 12.37 -26.91
CA TYR A 304 5.22 11.34 -27.16
C TYR A 304 5.63 10.21 -28.13
N ALA A 305 6.90 10.11 -28.55
CA ALA A 305 7.34 9.15 -29.57
C ALA A 305 6.95 7.69 -29.26
N HIS A 306 7.12 7.25 -28.01
CA HIS A 306 6.74 5.90 -27.55
C HIS A 306 5.69 5.91 -26.43
N PHE A 307 4.89 6.98 -26.35
CA PHE A 307 3.87 7.10 -25.30
C PHE A 307 2.85 5.96 -25.33
N GLY A 308 2.52 5.42 -26.51
CA GLY A 308 1.62 4.26 -26.63
C GLY A 308 2.14 3.01 -25.91
N ASN A 309 3.46 2.81 -25.87
CA ASN A 309 4.07 1.72 -25.12
C ASN A 309 3.98 1.99 -23.60
N PHE A 310 4.22 3.22 -23.18
CA PHE A 310 4.07 3.62 -21.78
C PHE A 310 2.61 3.49 -21.29
N GLN A 311 1.64 3.99 -22.06
CA GLN A 311 0.21 3.80 -21.79
C GLN A 311 -0.15 2.32 -21.66
N ARG A 312 0.40 1.46 -22.53
CA ARG A 312 0.19 0.01 -22.46
C ARG A 312 0.79 -0.60 -21.19
N ALA A 313 2.00 -0.19 -20.82
CA ALA A 313 2.64 -0.64 -19.57
C ALA A 313 1.72 -0.38 -18.37
N LEU A 314 1.14 0.83 -18.27
CA LEU A 314 0.30 1.21 -17.14
C LEU A 314 -1.11 0.57 -17.18
N SER A 315 -1.71 0.41 -18.35
CA SER A 315 -3.08 -0.10 -18.49
C SER A 315 -3.21 -1.63 -18.46
N GLU A 316 -2.13 -2.37 -18.70
CA GLU A 316 -2.15 -3.84 -18.78
C GLU A 316 -1.50 -4.54 -17.58
N HIS A 317 -0.93 -3.81 -16.61
CA HIS A 317 -0.14 -4.40 -15.53
C HIS A 317 -0.57 -3.92 -14.15
N GLU A 318 -0.74 -4.85 -13.22
CA GLU A 318 -1.02 -4.59 -11.80
C GLU A 318 0.19 -4.06 -11.06
N ILE A 319 1.40 -4.44 -11.46
CA ILE A 319 2.64 -4.00 -10.85
C ILE A 319 3.46 -3.22 -11.88
N VAL A 320 3.79 -1.97 -11.58
CA VAL A 320 4.55 -1.10 -12.48
C VAL A 320 5.84 -0.66 -11.77
N ALA A 321 6.98 -1.17 -12.20
CA ALA A 321 8.28 -0.78 -11.70
C ALA A 321 8.96 0.20 -12.67
N TYR A 322 9.43 1.33 -12.16
CA TYR A 322 10.19 2.32 -12.90
C TYR A 322 11.61 2.45 -12.35
N ASP A 323 12.58 2.13 -13.19
CA ASP A 323 14.02 2.20 -12.92
C ASP A 323 14.63 3.33 -13.75
N GLY A 324 14.53 4.57 -13.28
CA GLY A 324 15.06 5.72 -14.01
C GLY A 324 15.59 6.81 -13.09
N HIS A 325 16.48 7.65 -13.62
CA HIS A 325 16.97 8.85 -12.94
C HIS A 325 15.81 9.84 -12.73
N SER A 326 15.72 10.43 -11.54
CA SER A 326 14.71 11.46 -11.28
C SER A 326 15.08 12.73 -12.04
N MET A 327 14.17 13.19 -12.89
CA MET A 327 14.36 14.37 -13.73
C MET A 327 14.12 15.68 -12.98
N LEU A 328 14.50 15.79 -11.68
CA LEU A 328 14.45 17.01 -10.86
C LEU A 328 13.22 17.91 -11.13
N GLY A 329 12.03 17.32 -11.22
CA GLY A 329 10.77 18.05 -11.44
C GLY A 329 10.51 18.62 -12.84
N ALA A 330 11.26 18.20 -13.85
CA ALA A 330 11.08 18.63 -15.24
C ALA A 330 10.17 17.72 -16.07
N SER A 331 9.60 16.65 -15.50
CA SER A 331 8.84 15.64 -16.25
C SER A 331 7.43 15.44 -15.72
N ASP A 332 6.45 15.77 -16.56
CA ASP A 332 5.01 15.64 -16.32
C ASP A 332 4.44 14.33 -16.88
N PHE A 333 5.28 13.40 -17.37
CA PHE A 333 4.78 12.24 -18.13
C PHE A 333 3.91 11.29 -17.32
N TRP A 334 3.98 11.30 -15.99
CA TRP A 334 3.06 10.54 -15.13
C TRP A 334 1.65 11.14 -15.13
N SER A 335 1.47 12.43 -15.44
CA SER A 335 0.15 13.06 -15.51
C SER A 335 -0.60 12.81 -16.82
N ARG A 336 0.12 12.32 -17.84
CA ARG A 336 -0.37 12.13 -19.22
C ARG A 336 -1.19 10.85 -19.46
N PRO A 337 -0.96 9.71 -18.78
CA PRO A 337 -1.65 8.45 -19.09
C PRO A 337 -3.07 8.40 -18.54
N ASP A 338 -3.91 7.61 -19.21
CA ASP A 338 -5.17 7.15 -18.65
C ASP A 338 -4.89 5.95 -17.73
N TYR A 339 -5.15 6.11 -16.43
CA TYR A 339 -4.92 5.05 -15.45
C TYR A 339 -6.10 4.06 -15.41
N PRO A 340 -5.84 2.75 -15.25
CA PRO A 340 -6.92 1.77 -15.16
C PRO A 340 -7.61 1.81 -13.80
N ASP A 341 -8.82 1.25 -13.71
CA ASP A 341 -9.61 1.23 -12.46
C ASP A 341 -9.23 0.11 -11.47
N PHE A 342 -8.39 -0.85 -11.87
CA PHE A 342 -7.99 -1.98 -11.02
C PHE A 342 -6.87 -1.61 -10.04
N TYR A 343 -6.76 -2.31 -8.91
CA TYR A 343 -5.71 -2.06 -7.91
C TYR A 343 -4.30 -2.23 -8.50
N GLN A 344 -3.42 -1.26 -8.26
CA GLN A 344 -2.04 -1.30 -8.74
C GLN A 344 -1.01 -1.09 -7.64
N ILE A 345 0.17 -1.67 -7.83
CA ILE A 345 1.36 -1.43 -7.02
C ILE A 345 2.44 -0.80 -7.89
N PHE A 346 2.89 0.39 -7.54
CA PHE A 346 4.01 1.05 -8.20
C PHE A 346 5.30 0.86 -7.41
N LEU A 347 6.40 0.56 -8.09
CA LEU A 347 7.73 0.51 -7.51
C LEU A 347 8.59 1.58 -8.22
N TYR A 348 9.16 2.52 -7.46
CA TYR A 348 9.92 3.64 -8.03
C TYR A 348 11.35 3.68 -7.49
N GLY A 349 12.31 3.43 -8.37
CA GLY A 349 13.74 3.35 -8.06
C GLY A 349 14.54 4.65 -8.24
N GLY A 350 13.90 5.77 -8.61
CA GLY A 350 14.60 7.04 -8.84
C GLY A 350 14.94 7.82 -7.56
N CYS A 351 15.88 8.76 -7.67
CA CYS A 351 16.22 9.72 -6.60
C CYS A 351 15.03 10.63 -6.24
N LEU A 352 15.13 11.45 -5.20
CA LEU A 352 14.17 12.51 -4.81
C LEU A 352 13.07 12.81 -5.84
N GLY A 353 11.88 12.28 -5.56
CA GLY A 353 10.81 12.24 -6.54
C GLY A 353 9.41 12.13 -5.95
N TYR A 354 9.28 12.06 -4.61
CA TYR A 354 8.11 11.46 -3.96
C TYR A 354 6.77 12.02 -4.47
N GLU A 355 6.56 13.34 -4.52
CA GLU A 355 5.30 13.89 -5.06
C GLU A 355 5.17 13.74 -6.59
N TYR A 356 6.28 13.85 -7.35
CA TYR A 356 6.28 13.92 -8.82
C TYR A 356 5.67 12.72 -9.55
N TYR A 357 5.81 11.52 -9.00
CA TYR A 357 5.11 10.34 -9.53
C TYR A 357 3.90 10.00 -8.67
N LEU A 358 4.01 10.10 -7.34
CA LEU A 358 2.97 9.66 -6.43
C LEU A 358 1.67 10.38 -6.67
N ARG A 359 1.70 11.70 -6.85
CA ARG A 359 0.50 12.48 -7.03
C ARG A 359 -0.20 12.24 -8.36
N PRO A 360 0.44 12.38 -9.54
CA PRO A 360 -0.25 12.11 -10.80
C PRO A 360 -0.74 10.66 -10.88
N ILE A 361 0.01 9.70 -10.30
CA ILE A 361 -0.47 8.33 -10.13
C ILE A 361 -1.71 8.31 -9.23
N LEU A 362 -1.62 8.82 -8.00
CA LEU A 362 -2.71 8.82 -7.02
C LEU A 362 -3.99 9.49 -7.56
N ALA A 363 -3.84 10.63 -8.24
CA ALA A 363 -4.91 11.36 -8.88
C ALA A 363 -5.54 10.55 -10.02
N GLY A 364 -4.71 10.00 -10.91
CA GLY A 364 -5.19 9.13 -11.99
C GLY A 364 -5.89 7.87 -11.48
N LYS A 365 -5.45 7.35 -10.33
CA LYS A 365 -6.04 6.18 -9.66
C LYS A 365 -7.28 6.50 -8.83
N GLY A 366 -7.59 7.77 -8.61
CA GLY A 366 -8.76 8.21 -7.85
C GLY A 366 -8.63 8.05 -6.33
N GLY A 367 -7.44 7.82 -5.80
CA GLY A 367 -7.17 7.72 -4.36
C GLY A 367 -6.39 6.45 -3.94
N TRP A 368 -6.00 6.42 -2.66
CA TRP A 368 -5.16 5.37 -2.09
C TRP A 368 -5.82 3.99 -2.08
N ASP A 369 -7.16 3.94 -2.13
CA ASP A 369 -7.91 2.69 -2.24
C ASP A 369 -7.54 1.89 -3.50
N GLN A 370 -6.97 2.50 -4.54
CA GLN A 370 -6.64 1.83 -5.81
C GLN A 370 -5.14 1.69 -6.06
N VAL A 371 -4.28 2.18 -5.17
CA VAL A 371 -2.85 2.20 -5.44
C VAL A 371 -2.00 2.14 -4.20
N ASP A 372 -0.97 1.30 -4.25
CA ASP A 372 0.15 1.33 -3.31
C ASP A 372 1.44 1.71 -4.03
N ILE A 373 2.30 2.47 -3.36
CA ILE A 373 3.53 2.97 -3.99
C ILE A 373 4.72 2.73 -3.07
N VAL A 374 5.68 1.95 -3.57
CA VAL A 374 6.97 1.68 -2.94
C VAL A 374 8.04 2.50 -3.63
N SER A 375 8.81 3.25 -2.86
CA SER A 375 9.78 4.17 -3.46
C SER A 375 10.96 4.49 -2.57
N SER A 376 12.06 4.92 -3.18
CA SER A 376 13.19 5.51 -2.46
C SER A 376 12.75 6.80 -1.76
N VAL A 377 13.09 6.95 -0.48
CA VAL A 377 12.82 8.13 0.37
C VAL A 377 14.08 8.96 0.63
N VAL A 378 15.19 8.65 -0.05
CA VAL A 378 16.47 9.37 0.05
C VAL A 378 17.01 9.74 -1.33
N GLU A 379 18.07 10.52 -1.39
CA GLU A 379 18.59 11.13 -2.64
C GLU A 379 19.32 10.14 -3.58
N VAL A 380 19.24 8.84 -3.32
CA VAL A 380 19.97 7.81 -4.06
C VAL A 380 18.99 6.94 -4.87
N SER A 381 19.28 6.75 -6.15
CA SER A 381 18.57 5.81 -7.03
C SER A 381 19.01 4.38 -6.78
N ALA A 382 18.12 3.43 -7.00
CA ALA A 382 18.44 2.01 -7.02
C ALA A 382 18.02 1.38 -8.34
N ASN A 383 18.89 0.54 -8.89
CA ASN A 383 18.64 -0.29 -10.07
C ASN A 383 17.43 -1.24 -9.84
N ALA A 384 16.58 -1.48 -10.84
CA ALA A 384 15.42 -2.37 -10.72
C ALA A 384 15.77 -3.79 -10.27
N ASN A 385 16.96 -4.28 -10.62
CA ASN A 385 17.44 -5.58 -10.15
C ASN A 385 17.61 -5.63 -8.62
N ARG A 386 17.72 -4.48 -7.95
CA ARG A 386 17.88 -4.36 -6.49
C ARG A 386 16.59 -4.01 -5.74
N PHE A 387 15.52 -3.57 -6.40
CA PHE A 387 14.23 -3.31 -5.73
C PHE A 387 13.05 -4.07 -6.34
N ALA A 388 12.92 -4.08 -7.68
CA ALA A 388 11.81 -4.76 -8.34
C ALA A 388 11.98 -6.29 -8.30
N ALA A 389 13.20 -6.80 -8.54
CA ALA A 389 13.45 -8.25 -8.45
C ALA A 389 13.18 -8.82 -7.05
N PRO A 390 13.76 -8.32 -5.94
CA PRO A 390 13.45 -8.86 -4.62
C PRO A 390 11.98 -8.67 -4.22
N PHE A 391 11.32 -7.59 -4.66
CA PHE A 391 9.89 -7.42 -4.47
C PHE A 391 9.09 -8.54 -5.15
N LEU A 392 9.33 -8.76 -6.45
CA LEU A 392 8.63 -9.79 -7.22
C LEU A 392 8.93 -11.21 -6.70
N SER A 393 10.18 -11.48 -6.30
CA SER A 393 10.54 -12.73 -5.63
C SER A 393 9.77 -12.95 -4.33
N LYS A 394 9.68 -11.91 -3.49
CA LYS A 394 8.94 -11.98 -2.23
C LYS A 394 7.44 -12.17 -2.46
N LEU A 395 6.89 -11.61 -3.54
CA LEU A 395 5.49 -11.81 -3.95
C LEU A 395 5.23 -13.25 -4.36
N MET A 396 6.10 -13.84 -5.18
CA MET A 396 6.00 -15.26 -5.55
C MET A 396 6.05 -16.15 -4.31
N TRP A 397 6.98 -15.88 -3.38
CA TRP A 397 7.04 -16.58 -2.10
C TRP A 397 5.75 -16.41 -1.30
N ALA A 398 5.20 -15.20 -1.21
CA ALA A 398 3.98 -14.93 -0.47
C ALA A 398 2.80 -15.75 -1.00
N VAL A 399 2.66 -15.85 -2.32
CA VAL A 399 1.63 -16.66 -2.99
C VAL A 399 1.73 -18.13 -2.58
N GLU A 400 2.93 -18.70 -2.51
CA GLU A 400 3.13 -20.09 -2.06
C GLU A 400 2.88 -20.29 -0.56
N HIS A 401 2.86 -19.20 0.22
CA HIS A 401 2.75 -19.21 1.67
C HIS A 401 1.47 -18.55 2.16
N GLY A 402 0.38 -18.70 1.41
CA GLY A 402 -0.95 -18.23 1.82
C GLY A 402 -1.06 -16.72 1.91
N ASN A 403 -0.40 -16.00 1.01
CA ASN A 403 -0.46 -14.53 0.86
C ASN A 403 -0.07 -13.81 2.17
N SER A 404 0.94 -14.34 2.86
CA SER A 404 1.28 -13.97 4.24
C SER A 404 2.41 -12.94 4.37
N ALA A 405 3.05 -12.52 3.27
CA ALA A 405 4.06 -11.48 3.33
C ALA A 405 3.41 -10.10 3.47
N SER A 406 3.76 -9.39 4.54
CA SER A 406 3.35 -8.02 4.82
C SER A 406 4.21 -7.01 4.06
N TRP A 407 3.76 -5.76 3.96
CA TRP A 407 4.56 -4.66 3.39
C TRP A 407 5.92 -4.49 4.08
N LYS A 408 6.01 -4.78 5.39
CA LYS A 408 7.29 -4.84 6.10
C LYS A 408 8.23 -5.87 5.46
N ASP A 409 7.74 -7.06 5.14
CA ASP A 409 8.55 -8.14 4.61
C ASP A 409 9.07 -7.80 3.19
N TYR A 410 8.25 -7.13 2.38
CA TYR A 410 8.67 -6.59 1.08
C TYR A 410 9.77 -5.54 1.23
N LEU A 411 9.60 -4.59 2.16
CA LEU A 411 10.61 -3.56 2.41
C LEU A 411 11.92 -4.16 2.92
N ILE A 412 11.89 -5.20 3.76
CA ILE A 412 13.09 -5.92 4.19
C ILE A 412 13.78 -6.58 3.00
N ALA A 413 13.04 -7.28 2.14
CA ALA A 413 13.60 -7.94 0.95
C ALA A 413 14.30 -6.95 0.02
N ILE A 414 13.70 -5.77 -0.20
CA ILE A 414 14.31 -4.69 -0.98
C ILE A 414 15.57 -4.15 -0.29
N ARG A 415 15.47 -3.79 0.99
CA ARG A 415 16.56 -3.15 1.77
C ARG A 415 17.80 -4.01 1.95
N GLN A 416 17.69 -5.32 1.83
CA GLN A 416 18.86 -6.20 1.82
C GLN A 416 19.71 -6.06 0.54
N LYS A 417 19.15 -5.46 -0.51
CA LYS A 417 19.76 -5.35 -1.85
C LYS A 417 20.07 -3.91 -2.23
N VAL A 418 19.30 -2.95 -1.72
CA VAL A 418 19.57 -1.53 -1.94
C VAL A 418 20.56 -1.04 -0.88
N GLY A 419 21.63 -0.36 -1.30
CA GLY A 419 22.68 0.14 -0.40
C GLY A 419 22.21 1.31 0.47
N ASP A 420 22.73 2.51 0.23
CA ASP A 420 22.32 3.71 0.98
C ASP A 420 20.88 4.16 0.65
N ALA A 421 20.26 3.62 -0.40
CA ALA A 421 18.87 3.91 -0.75
C ALA A 421 17.91 3.30 0.30
N THR A 422 17.04 4.14 0.85
CA THR A 422 16.02 3.72 1.82
C THR A 422 14.68 3.68 1.12
N PHE A 423 13.98 2.53 1.13
CA PHE A 423 12.66 2.41 0.53
C PHE A 423 11.53 2.50 1.57
N GLY A 424 10.49 3.26 1.26
CA GLY A 424 9.22 3.32 1.99
C GLY A 424 8.05 2.80 1.16
N ALA A 425 6.88 2.66 1.78
CA ALA A 425 5.64 2.28 1.11
C ALA A 425 4.49 3.20 1.54
N SER A 426 3.69 3.63 0.58
CA SER A 426 2.64 4.66 0.68
C SER A 426 1.31 4.07 0.21
N GLY A 427 0.18 4.56 0.72
CA GLY A 427 -1.16 3.97 0.48
C GLY A 427 -1.46 2.75 1.35
N VAL A 428 -0.42 2.05 1.80
CA VAL A 428 -0.50 0.70 2.38
C VAL A 428 -1.21 0.57 3.73
N ARG A 429 -1.43 1.67 4.45
CA ARG A 429 -1.81 1.61 5.88
C ARG A 429 -3.27 1.29 6.10
N GLU A 430 -4.11 1.68 5.14
CA GLU A 430 -5.55 1.45 5.18
C GLU A 430 -5.96 0.17 4.44
N ASN A 431 -5.01 -0.54 3.82
CA ASN A 431 -5.25 -1.79 3.09
C ASN A 431 -6.10 -2.78 3.86
N CYS A 432 -7.19 -3.21 3.29
CA CYS A 432 -8.17 -4.01 3.97
C CYS A 432 -7.70 -5.45 4.19
N TYR A 433 -6.92 -6.02 3.28
CA TYR A 433 -6.54 -7.42 3.32
C TYR A 433 -5.75 -7.83 4.57
N THR A 434 -6.10 -9.00 5.11
CA THR A 434 -5.23 -9.78 6.00
C THR A 434 -5.23 -11.25 5.55
N PRO A 435 -4.20 -12.03 5.90
CA PRO A 435 -4.21 -13.48 5.66
C PRO A 435 -5.38 -14.23 6.30
N THR A 436 -6.09 -13.61 7.25
CA THR A 436 -7.21 -14.18 7.99
C THR A 436 -8.56 -13.53 7.66
N GLY A 437 -8.63 -12.64 6.67
CA GLY A 437 -9.85 -11.94 6.28
C GLY A 437 -9.59 -10.50 5.86
N SER A 438 -10.37 -9.57 6.42
CA SER A 438 -10.28 -8.14 6.09
C SER A 438 -10.39 -7.29 7.36
N ARG A 439 -9.58 -6.23 7.44
CA ARG A 439 -9.60 -5.20 8.50
C ARG A 439 -10.72 -4.19 8.31
N CYS A 440 -11.15 -4.00 7.07
CA CYS A 440 -12.22 -3.05 6.72
C CYS A 440 -13.61 -3.68 6.84
N VAL A 441 -13.67 -5.00 7.01
CA VAL A 441 -14.89 -5.67 7.42
C VAL A 441 -14.82 -5.81 8.94
N ALA A 442 -15.88 -5.38 9.63
CA ALA A 442 -15.98 -5.66 11.06
C ALA A 442 -15.81 -7.18 11.26
N PRO A 443 -14.94 -7.64 12.18
CA PRO A 443 -14.87 -9.06 12.51
C PRO A 443 -16.28 -9.57 12.76
N PRO A 444 -16.69 -10.73 12.20
CA PRO A 444 -18.02 -11.25 12.45
C PRO A 444 -18.24 -11.29 13.96
N ASP A 445 -19.31 -10.65 14.42
CA ASP A 445 -19.61 -10.51 15.84
C ASP A 445 -19.50 -11.91 16.47
N PRO A 446 -18.71 -12.11 17.54
CA PRO A 446 -18.58 -13.41 18.19
C PRO A 446 -19.92 -13.94 18.73
N THR A 447 -20.98 -13.13 18.71
CA THR A 447 -22.37 -13.49 19.04
C THR A 447 -23.25 -13.80 17.83
N THR A 448 -22.73 -13.75 16.60
CA THR A 448 -23.51 -14.04 15.38
C THR A 448 -23.83 -15.53 15.30
N ALA A 449 -25.08 -15.86 14.98
CA ALA A 449 -25.53 -17.24 14.83
C ALA A 449 -24.81 -17.95 13.67
N ARG A 450 -24.28 -19.15 13.92
CA ARG A 450 -23.71 -20.04 12.89
C ARG A 450 -24.75 -21.04 12.41
N ARG A 451 -24.84 -21.25 11.09
CA ARG A 451 -25.82 -22.14 10.46
C ARG A 451 -25.17 -23.45 10.01
N TYR A 452 -25.80 -24.57 10.32
CA TYR A 452 -25.42 -25.91 9.89
C TYR A 452 -26.65 -26.59 9.30
N GLU A 453 -26.51 -27.29 8.17
CA GLU A 453 -27.65 -27.90 7.46
C GLU A 453 -27.43 -29.40 7.27
N ALA A 454 -28.52 -30.17 7.29
CA ALA A 454 -28.46 -31.60 7.02
C ALA A 454 -28.28 -31.87 5.51
N PRO A 455 -27.43 -32.83 5.13
CA PRO A 455 -27.03 -33.01 3.73
C PRO A 455 -28.07 -33.73 2.87
N THR A 456 -29.03 -34.44 3.46
CA THR A 456 -29.94 -35.33 2.72
C THR A 456 -31.36 -35.39 3.31
N PRO A 457 -32.40 -35.29 2.46
CA PRO A 457 -33.78 -35.57 2.87
C PRO A 457 -33.96 -37.01 3.36
N VAL A 458 -34.91 -37.26 4.26
CA VAL A 458 -35.26 -38.60 4.76
C VAL A 458 -36.76 -38.84 4.79
N ASP A 459 -37.18 -40.06 4.43
CA ASP A 459 -38.60 -40.45 4.47
C ASP A 459 -39.04 -40.75 5.91
N ILE A 460 -40.29 -40.41 6.21
CA ILE A 460 -40.95 -40.65 7.49
C ILE A 460 -41.96 -41.78 7.30
N PRO A 461 -41.65 -42.99 7.80
CA PRO A 461 -42.49 -44.16 7.61
C PRO A 461 -43.74 -44.14 8.51
N ASP A 462 -44.87 -44.59 7.94
CA ASP A 462 -46.17 -44.72 8.61
C ASP A 462 -46.09 -45.63 9.84
N ASN A 463 -46.59 -45.14 10.97
CA ASN A 463 -46.75 -45.87 12.23
C ASN A 463 -45.56 -46.76 12.64
N LEU A 464 -44.31 -46.34 12.38
CA LEU A 464 -43.13 -47.12 12.74
C LEU A 464 -42.67 -46.71 14.14
N PRO A 465 -42.76 -47.58 15.18
CA PRO A 465 -42.40 -47.19 16.54
C PRO A 465 -40.93 -46.79 16.72
N ALA A 466 -40.04 -47.27 15.83
CA ALA A 466 -38.63 -46.90 15.83
C ALA A 466 -38.36 -45.53 15.20
N GLY A 467 -39.29 -44.99 14.39
CA GLY A 467 -39.13 -43.73 13.67
C GLY A 467 -38.01 -43.74 12.62
N THR A 468 -37.56 -42.55 12.26
CA THR A 468 -36.41 -42.26 11.40
C THR A 468 -35.54 -41.16 12.02
N THR A 469 -34.30 -41.01 11.55
CA THR A 469 -33.37 -39.98 12.05
C THR A 469 -32.64 -39.25 10.94
N SER A 470 -32.20 -38.03 11.23
CA SER A 470 -31.30 -37.22 10.39
C SER A 470 -30.26 -36.53 11.27
N THR A 471 -29.01 -36.40 10.80
CA THR A 471 -27.90 -35.87 11.60
C THR A 471 -27.22 -34.68 10.96
N ILE A 472 -26.70 -33.78 11.81
CA ILE A 472 -25.83 -32.66 11.46
C ILE A 472 -24.55 -32.75 12.30
N GLU A 473 -23.39 -32.63 11.67
CA GLU A 473 -22.10 -32.55 12.37
C GLU A 473 -21.69 -31.09 12.57
N VAL A 474 -21.48 -30.69 13.83
CA VAL A 474 -21.02 -29.34 14.17
C VAL A 474 -19.54 -29.40 14.57
N PRO A 475 -18.60 -28.92 13.73
CA PRO A 475 -17.17 -29.00 14.03
C PRO A 475 -16.71 -27.94 15.04
N ASP A 476 -17.50 -26.89 15.25
CA ASP A 476 -17.08 -25.71 15.99
C ASP A 476 -17.21 -25.87 17.51
N PRO A 477 -16.17 -25.58 18.31
CA PRO A 477 -16.20 -25.66 19.77
C PRO A 477 -16.87 -24.42 20.38
N LEU A 478 -18.17 -24.26 20.14
CA LEU A 478 -18.98 -23.16 20.67
C LEU A 478 -19.73 -23.58 21.94
N THR A 479 -20.04 -22.61 22.80
CA THR A 479 -21.08 -22.75 23.83
C THR A 479 -22.32 -22.02 23.33
N ALA A 480 -23.46 -22.71 23.20
CA ALA A 480 -24.67 -22.11 22.66
C ALA A 480 -25.39 -21.27 23.72
N ARG A 481 -25.54 -19.95 23.52
CA ARG A 481 -26.52 -19.14 24.26
C ARG A 481 -27.95 -19.49 23.84
N SER A 482 -28.16 -19.73 22.55
CA SER A 482 -29.43 -20.23 22.00
C SER A 482 -29.22 -21.10 20.76
N VAL A 483 -30.12 -22.06 20.58
CA VAL A 483 -30.19 -22.90 19.38
C VAL A 483 -31.56 -22.71 18.73
N ALA A 484 -31.58 -22.44 17.44
CA ALA A 484 -32.78 -22.50 16.62
C ALA A 484 -32.70 -23.68 15.64
N VAL A 485 -33.83 -24.34 15.42
CA VAL A 485 -33.98 -25.55 14.61
C VAL A 485 -35.01 -25.27 13.55
N GLU A 486 -34.59 -25.08 12.31
CA GLU A 486 -35.49 -24.91 11.18
C GLU A 486 -35.86 -26.27 10.60
N ILE A 487 -37.14 -26.56 10.46
CA ILE A 487 -37.64 -27.82 9.91
C ILE A 487 -38.52 -27.50 8.70
N HIS A 488 -38.20 -28.14 7.57
CA HIS A 488 -39.06 -28.20 6.39
C HIS A 488 -39.39 -29.66 6.07
N LEU A 489 -40.65 -30.01 6.26
CA LEU A 489 -41.15 -31.37 6.20
C LEU A 489 -42.53 -31.40 5.57
N THR A 490 -42.76 -32.38 4.71
CA THR A 490 -44.07 -32.66 4.12
C THR A 490 -44.75 -33.83 4.83
N HIS A 491 -46.03 -33.69 5.18
CA HIS A 491 -46.85 -34.74 5.80
C HIS A 491 -48.34 -34.44 5.65
N THR A 492 -49.15 -35.46 5.36
CA THR A 492 -50.60 -35.33 5.20
C THR A 492 -51.37 -35.18 6.51
N TRP A 493 -50.74 -35.40 7.67
CA TRP A 493 -51.36 -35.21 8.98
C TRP A 493 -50.31 -34.96 10.08
N ILE A 494 -50.02 -33.70 10.40
CA ILE A 494 -48.92 -33.38 11.34
C ILE A 494 -49.24 -33.69 12.80
N GLY A 495 -50.52 -33.93 13.13
CA GLY A 495 -50.98 -34.40 14.44
C GLY A 495 -50.54 -35.81 14.81
N ASP A 496 -49.94 -36.53 13.87
CA ASP A 496 -49.41 -37.88 14.11
C ASP A 496 -47.92 -37.88 14.43
N LEU A 497 -47.26 -36.75 14.14
CA LEU A 497 -45.81 -36.63 14.27
C LEU A 497 -45.39 -36.36 15.72
N ARG A 498 -44.25 -36.94 16.09
CA ARG A 498 -43.43 -36.51 17.23
C ARG A 498 -42.01 -36.27 16.73
N ILE A 499 -41.45 -35.10 17.05
CA ILE A 499 -40.11 -34.68 16.62
C ILE A 499 -39.28 -34.33 17.85
N VAL A 500 -38.10 -34.92 17.97
CA VAL A 500 -37.18 -34.73 19.10
C VAL A 500 -35.79 -34.42 18.58
N LEU A 501 -35.17 -33.36 19.10
CA LEU A 501 -33.76 -33.06 18.85
C LEU A 501 -32.91 -33.61 20.00
N GLU A 502 -31.79 -34.24 19.66
CA GLU A 502 -30.82 -34.80 20.59
C GLU A 502 -29.42 -34.25 20.32
N HIS A 503 -28.70 -33.89 21.38
CA HIS A 503 -27.27 -33.61 21.35
C HIS A 503 -26.60 -33.99 22.68
N GLY A 504 -25.57 -34.84 22.61
CA GLY A 504 -24.91 -35.39 23.80
C GLY A 504 -25.90 -36.17 24.67
N SER A 505 -26.06 -35.78 25.94
CA SER A 505 -27.04 -36.38 26.86
C SER A 505 -28.37 -35.63 26.94
N THR A 506 -28.57 -34.60 26.10
CA THR A 506 -29.73 -33.70 26.18
C THR A 506 -30.69 -33.97 25.03
N GLN A 507 -31.98 -34.05 25.34
CA GLN A 507 -33.07 -34.18 24.37
C GLN A 507 -34.09 -33.05 24.56
N ALA A 508 -34.64 -32.55 23.46
CA ALA A 508 -35.75 -31.58 23.47
C ALA A 508 -36.83 -32.00 22.48
N VAL A 509 -38.08 -32.04 22.95
CA VAL A 509 -39.24 -32.29 22.09
C VAL A 509 -39.59 -31.00 21.35
N LEU A 510 -39.53 -31.02 20.03
CA LEU A 510 -39.85 -29.88 19.16
C LEU A 510 -41.31 -29.88 18.73
N TRP A 511 -41.86 -31.09 18.54
CA TRP A 511 -43.24 -31.31 18.13
C TRP A 511 -43.78 -32.57 18.80
N ASP A 512 -44.99 -32.54 19.36
CA ASP A 512 -45.63 -33.71 19.95
C ASP A 512 -47.11 -33.72 19.63
N ARG A 513 -47.45 -34.38 18.51
CA ARG A 513 -48.82 -34.64 18.06
C ARG A 513 -49.71 -33.38 18.03
N ALA A 514 -49.11 -32.24 17.69
CA ALA A 514 -49.77 -30.94 17.62
C ALA A 514 -50.34 -30.69 16.21
N GLY A 515 -51.13 -29.62 16.03
CA GLY A 515 -51.61 -29.21 14.70
C GLY A 515 -52.77 -30.01 14.09
N GLY A 516 -53.17 -31.14 14.70
CA GLY A 516 -54.33 -31.92 14.28
C GLY A 516 -54.23 -32.41 12.83
N SER A 517 -55.25 -32.15 12.01
CA SER A 517 -55.31 -32.57 10.59
C SER A 517 -54.63 -31.61 9.62
N THR A 518 -53.76 -30.75 10.12
CA THR A 518 -53.01 -29.81 9.26
C THR A 518 -51.92 -30.57 8.50
N HIS A 519 -51.50 -30.05 7.36
CA HIS A 519 -50.42 -30.61 6.55
C HIS A 519 -49.12 -29.85 6.79
N ASP A 520 -48.01 -30.55 6.63
CA ASP A 520 -46.64 -30.03 6.54
C ASP A 520 -46.14 -29.22 7.76
N ILE A 521 -44.82 -29.20 7.95
CA ILE A 521 -44.17 -28.36 8.96
C ILE A 521 -43.09 -27.53 8.25
N HIS A 522 -43.28 -26.22 8.26
CA HIS A 522 -42.30 -25.22 7.84
C HIS A 522 -42.13 -24.22 8.98
N GLN A 523 -41.35 -24.61 9.99
CA GLN A 523 -41.28 -23.87 11.25
C GLN A 523 -39.88 -23.91 11.85
N THR A 524 -39.53 -22.82 12.54
CA THR A 524 -38.34 -22.71 13.39
C THR A 524 -38.72 -22.93 14.85
N PHE A 525 -37.97 -23.80 15.53
CA PHE A 525 -38.12 -24.10 16.95
C PHE A 525 -36.90 -23.60 17.74
N THR A 526 -37.10 -23.11 18.96
CA THR A 526 -36.01 -22.61 19.82
C THR A 526 -36.00 -23.34 21.15
N PRO A 527 -35.50 -24.59 21.20
CA PRO A 527 -35.46 -25.38 22.43
C PRO A 527 -34.51 -24.77 23.48
N GLU A 528 -35.06 -24.34 24.61
CA GLU A 528 -34.27 -23.77 25.73
C GLU A 528 -33.30 -24.79 26.36
N ALA A 529 -33.56 -26.09 26.18
CA ALA A 529 -32.78 -27.18 26.77
C ALA A 529 -31.29 -27.19 26.37
N PHE A 530 -30.93 -26.53 25.27
CA PHE A 530 -29.56 -26.46 24.78
C PHE A 530 -28.84 -25.14 25.10
N ALA A 531 -29.50 -24.22 25.82
CA ALA A 531 -28.85 -23.00 26.29
C ALA A 531 -27.76 -23.35 27.33
N GLY A 532 -26.55 -22.82 27.10
CA GLY A 532 -25.34 -23.10 27.87
C GLY A 532 -24.60 -24.40 27.51
N ALA A 533 -25.10 -25.20 26.56
CA ALA A 533 -24.45 -26.44 26.15
C ALA A 533 -23.29 -26.19 25.17
N GLY A 534 -22.27 -27.05 25.20
CA GLY A 534 -21.29 -27.12 24.11
C GLY A 534 -21.99 -27.59 22.83
N ALA A 535 -21.75 -26.93 21.70
CA ALA A 535 -22.44 -27.20 20.44
C ALA A 535 -21.68 -28.16 19.50
N SER A 536 -20.41 -28.43 19.78
CA SER A 536 -19.57 -29.31 18.95
C SER A 536 -20.02 -30.77 19.06
N GLY A 537 -20.09 -31.44 17.92
CA GLY A 537 -20.42 -32.86 17.78
C GLY A 537 -21.71 -33.11 17.01
N THR A 538 -22.16 -34.36 17.06
CA THR A 538 -23.35 -34.81 16.31
C THR A 538 -24.63 -34.31 16.95
N TRP A 539 -25.50 -33.71 16.14
CA TRP A 539 -26.89 -33.39 16.47
C TRP A 539 -27.82 -34.33 15.71
N THR A 540 -28.76 -34.96 16.41
CA THR A 540 -29.67 -35.95 15.84
C THR A 540 -31.11 -35.49 15.95
N LEU A 541 -31.81 -35.36 14.82
CA LEU A 541 -33.24 -35.14 14.77
C LEU A 541 -33.96 -36.48 14.61
N HIS A 542 -34.80 -36.82 15.57
CA HIS A 542 -35.65 -38.01 15.57
C HIS A 542 -37.07 -37.63 15.13
N LEU A 543 -37.61 -38.37 14.16
CA LEU A 543 -38.95 -38.17 13.64
C LEU A 543 -39.75 -39.46 13.75
N TYR A 544 -40.95 -39.37 14.31
CA TYR A 544 -41.85 -40.49 14.51
C TYR A 544 -43.21 -40.14 13.93
N ASP A 545 -43.77 -41.02 13.09
CA ASP A 545 -45.22 -41.07 12.87
C ASP A 545 -45.80 -42.12 13.82
N LEU A 546 -46.77 -41.71 14.64
CA LEU A 546 -47.38 -42.50 15.70
C LEU A 546 -48.87 -42.78 15.44
N ALA A 547 -49.36 -42.58 14.23
CA ALA A 547 -50.67 -43.07 13.79
C ALA A 547 -50.53 -43.83 12.48
N SER A 548 -51.61 -44.47 12.04
CA SER A 548 -51.62 -45.23 10.79
C SER A 548 -52.26 -44.43 9.66
N ARG A 549 -51.78 -44.66 8.43
CA ARG A 549 -52.31 -44.25 7.11
C ARG A 549 -51.61 -43.04 6.48
N ASP A 550 -50.69 -42.40 7.18
CA ASP A 550 -50.01 -41.21 6.71
C ASP A 550 -48.50 -41.47 6.62
N THR A 551 -47.84 -40.83 5.66
CA THR A 551 -46.39 -40.88 5.50
C THR A 551 -45.94 -39.49 5.12
N GLY A 552 -44.66 -39.20 5.30
CA GLY A 552 -44.12 -37.96 4.79
C GLY A 552 -42.63 -37.99 4.59
N ARG A 553 -42.05 -36.80 4.51
CA ARG A 553 -40.64 -36.62 4.20
C ARG A 553 -40.10 -35.38 4.86
N LEU A 554 -38.98 -35.53 5.56
CA LEU A 554 -38.15 -34.41 5.97
C LEU A 554 -37.35 -33.98 4.74
N GLU A 555 -37.67 -32.80 4.18
CA GLU A 555 -37.01 -32.27 2.99
C GLU A 555 -35.67 -31.64 3.36
N ASN A 556 -35.63 -30.82 4.40
CA ASN A 556 -34.41 -30.31 4.99
C ASN A 556 -34.62 -29.88 6.45
N TRP A 557 -33.52 -29.71 7.17
CA TRP A 557 -33.50 -29.01 8.44
C TRP A 557 -32.14 -28.37 8.70
N ALA A 558 -32.12 -27.34 9.53
CA ALA A 558 -30.92 -26.58 9.86
C ALA A 558 -30.86 -26.21 11.34
N LEU A 559 -29.64 -26.11 11.86
CA LEU A 559 -29.32 -25.57 13.18
C LEU A 559 -28.74 -24.17 13.03
N LEU A 560 -29.24 -23.23 13.83
CA LEU A 560 -28.59 -21.93 14.04
C LEU A 560 -28.13 -21.86 15.50
N VAL A 561 -26.82 -21.86 15.69
CA VAL A 561 -26.18 -21.82 17.01
C VAL A 561 -25.69 -20.40 17.28
N THR A 562 -26.29 -19.73 18.26
CA THR A 562 -25.88 -18.38 18.70
C THR A 562 -25.01 -18.51 19.96
N PRO A 563 -23.74 -18.06 19.97
CA PRO A 563 -22.83 -18.17 21.12
C PRO A 563 -23.17 -17.26 22.31
#